data_AF-A0AAU9ING2-F1
#
_entry.id   AF-A0AAU9ING2-F1
#
_cell.length_a   1.000
_cell.length_b   1.000
_cell.length_c   1.000
_cell.angle_alpha   90.00
_cell.angle_beta   90.00
_cell.angle_gamma   90.00
#
_symmetry.space_group_name_H-M   'P 1'
#
loop_
_entity.id
_entity.type
_entity.pdbx_description
1 polymer ?
#
loop_
_entity_poly.entity_id
_entity_poly.type
_entity_poly.pdbx_seq_one_letter_code
_entity_poly.pdbx_strand_id
1 'polypeptide(L)'
;MLPRPLIFEIITYLDTPSLLSISLVSRNLNKAANSPCLWKREFFRIWIPCDNTPALLCQDFHIVDCFDVDWKGLCKKGLHLRSDWLKLSGFVLSSYEMLFLYNEFTGSLKAPIIPFPALRRDIQSFPTILQDLLGNPEDQFEGDFDYEDYTMAFASCLRERQDELYAEIESINDLKLLTCYRWNIENTDIPAERLSIESVSTDSSDTFIDFSGQKQTESMVLNFFETIKNTLQFFCDGITGALVESDDLVSEYCNRWTDYCAAMKTINGLFLPLTEMINEIYESKFPDSPNFPRMNMMRLMPAIWRRHVFEKIKDRIASSLVNNVNYQRQKVYKGENPDLEFCDTVKGLIEAVMDISLNELSVYFKNHSQLQLDGPYSFLHLELISQSAEYYNSLNLPINTLIDFFENEHAFSTAFLPQSTATQLKVLKYKKIQSEILNILSAEIINYAPEDHPISINNYDILSSVIGKILLQVDNNQEKVIRFLLSCKEHKEIVQKFNDIQQILDDSSKSEEDEIIERRANILGVRFDATPEEIMLFSFSRDINFNQMSGVLKAFSIY
;
A
#
# COMPACT_ATOMS: atom_id res chain seq x y z
N MET A 1 -12.03 -17.07 31.13
CA MET A 1 -11.26 -16.64 32.32
C MET A 1 -10.52 -15.35 31.98
N LEU A 2 -10.45 -14.37 32.89
CA LEU A 2 -9.67 -13.15 32.66
C LEU A 2 -8.16 -13.46 32.72
N PRO A 3 -7.31 -12.85 31.88
CA PRO A 3 -5.85 -13.01 31.97
C PRO A 3 -5.32 -12.61 33.35
N ARG A 4 -4.32 -13.33 33.87
CA ARG A 4 -3.72 -13.07 35.19
C ARG A 4 -3.21 -11.63 35.37
N PRO A 5 -2.61 -10.97 34.37
CA PRO A 5 -2.21 -9.56 34.47
C PRO A 5 -3.40 -8.61 34.64
N LEU A 6 -4.50 -8.87 33.93
CA LEU A 6 -5.76 -8.14 34.05
C LEU A 6 -6.32 -8.25 35.47
N ILE A 7 -6.23 -9.44 36.09
CA ILE A 7 -6.66 -9.67 37.47
C ILE A 7 -5.81 -8.87 38.46
N PHE A 8 -4.48 -8.88 38.32
CA PHE A 8 -3.58 -8.11 39.18
C PHE A 8 -3.82 -6.61 39.08
N GLU A 9 -4.10 -6.12 37.88
CA GLU A 9 -4.39 -4.71 37.66
C GLU A 9 -5.78 -4.31 38.16
N ILE A 10 -6.80 -5.16 38.00
CA ILE A 10 -8.10 -4.95 38.64
C ILE A 10 -7.93 -4.85 40.16
N ILE A 11 -7.00 -5.62 40.75
CA ILE A 11 -6.69 -5.55 42.18
C ILE A 11 -6.04 -4.22 42.58
N THR A 12 -5.29 -3.55 41.70
CA THR A 12 -4.71 -2.21 42.03
C THR A 12 -5.77 -1.11 42.09
N TYR A 13 -6.94 -1.29 41.46
CA TYR A 13 -8.11 -0.40 41.59
C TYR A 13 -8.96 -0.70 42.84
N LEU A 14 -8.60 -1.70 43.66
CA LEU A 14 -9.31 -2.04 44.89
C LEU A 14 -8.51 -1.54 46.08
N ASP A 15 -9.08 -0.62 46.87
CA ASP A 15 -8.51 -0.28 48.17
C ASP A 15 -8.62 -1.49 49.13
N THR A 16 -7.74 -1.54 50.14
CA THR A 16 -7.70 -2.64 51.12
C THR A 16 -9.06 -2.89 51.82
N PRO A 17 -9.86 -1.85 52.14
CA PRO A 17 -11.23 -2.04 52.63
C PRO A 17 -12.17 -2.69 51.61
N SER A 18 -12.04 -2.37 50.33
CA SER A 18 -12.88 -2.93 49.26
C SER A 18 -12.69 -4.43 49.07
N LEU A 19 -11.47 -4.94 49.31
CA LEU A 19 -11.16 -6.36 49.23
C LEU A 19 -11.92 -7.22 50.27
N LEU A 20 -12.38 -6.63 51.37
CA LEU A 20 -13.12 -7.32 52.43
C LEU A 20 -14.61 -7.52 52.09
N SER A 21 -15.12 -6.87 51.04
CA SER A 21 -16.52 -7.00 50.61
C SER A 21 -16.62 -7.65 49.23
N ILE A 22 -17.03 -8.92 49.18
CA ILE A 22 -17.23 -9.68 47.93
C ILE A 22 -18.12 -8.92 46.94
N SER A 23 -19.14 -8.21 47.42
CA SER A 23 -20.02 -7.39 46.58
C SER A 23 -19.31 -6.18 45.97
N LEU A 24 -18.39 -5.53 46.71
CA LEU A 24 -17.66 -4.37 46.21
C LEU A 24 -16.55 -4.78 45.25
N VAL A 25 -15.83 -5.87 45.55
CA VAL A 25 -14.90 -6.51 44.61
C VAL A 25 -15.61 -6.90 43.32
N SER A 26 -16.76 -7.57 43.39
CA SER A 26 -17.52 -7.97 42.20
C SER A 26 -17.99 -6.76 41.38
N ARG A 27 -18.47 -5.70 42.04
CA ARG A 27 -18.88 -4.45 41.37
C ARG A 27 -17.71 -3.76 40.69
N ASN A 28 -16.58 -3.62 41.37
CA ASN A 28 -15.39 -2.96 40.84
C ASN A 28 -14.72 -3.79 39.74
N LEU A 29 -14.72 -5.12 39.87
CA LEU A 29 -14.25 -6.03 38.82
C LEU A 29 -15.14 -5.97 37.59
N ASN A 30 -16.47 -5.90 37.75
CA ASN A 30 -17.39 -5.67 36.64
C ASN A 30 -17.18 -4.29 36.00
N LYS A 31 -16.94 -3.25 36.80
CA LYS A 31 -16.64 -1.90 36.30
C LYS A 31 -15.34 -1.89 35.48
N ALA A 32 -14.28 -2.49 36.01
CA ALA A 32 -12.98 -2.58 35.34
C ALA A 32 -13.03 -3.48 34.09
N ALA A 33 -13.73 -4.63 34.13
CA ALA A 33 -13.93 -5.52 32.99
C ALA A 33 -14.79 -4.93 31.87
N ASN A 34 -15.45 -3.80 32.12
CA ASN A 34 -16.17 -3.02 31.13
C ASN A 34 -15.44 -1.73 30.74
N SER A 35 -14.22 -1.49 31.25
CA SER A 35 -13.38 -0.35 30.87
C SER A 35 -12.68 -0.62 29.53
N PRO A 36 -12.92 0.17 28.47
CA PRO A 36 -12.24 0.00 27.17
C PRO A 36 -10.73 0.16 27.27
N CYS A 37 -10.24 1.10 28.10
CA CYS A 37 -8.81 1.37 28.29
C CYS A 37 -8.04 0.15 28.81
N LEU A 38 -8.66 -0.67 29.68
CA LEU A 38 -8.07 -1.90 30.19
C LEU A 38 -7.86 -2.93 29.07
N TRP A 39 -8.88 -3.11 28.22
CA TRP A 39 -8.81 -4.04 27.09
C TRP A 39 -7.85 -3.55 26.02
N LYS A 40 -7.82 -2.24 25.73
CA LYS A 40 -6.82 -1.62 24.85
C LYS A 40 -5.40 -1.92 25.34
N ARG A 41 -5.09 -1.60 26.60
CA ARG A 41 -3.76 -1.86 27.17
C ARG A 41 -3.39 -3.34 27.09
N GLU A 42 -4.30 -4.23 27.43
CA GLU A 42 -4.03 -5.67 27.36
C GLU A 42 -3.81 -6.15 25.92
N PHE A 43 -4.60 -5.63 24.97
CA PHE A 43 -4.40 -5.91 23.55
C PHE A 43 -3.00 -5.51 23.12
N PHE A 44 -2.60 -4.27 23.39
CA PHE A 44 -1.27 -3.77 23.04
C PHE A 44 -0.18 -4.61 23.71
N ARG A 45 -0.30 -4.89 25.01
CA ARG A 45 0.65 -5.72 25.75
C ARG A 45 0.85 -7.09 25.12
N ILE A 46 -0.20 -7.69 24.56
CA ILE A 46 -0.12 -9.02 23.96
C ILE A 46 0.35 -8.95 22.50
N TRP A 47 -0.15 -8.00 21.71
CA TRP A 47 -0.07 -8.05 20.25
C TRP A 47 0.73 -6.93 19.59
N ILE A 48 0.98 -5.80 20.25
CA ILE A 48 1.61 -4.64 19.60
C ILE A 48 2.96 -4.34 20.31
N PRO A 49 4.05 -4.10 19.55
CA PRO A 49 5.32 -3.66 20.14
C PRO A 49 5.11 -2.32 20.82
N CYS A 50 5.66 -2.20 22.02
CA CYS A 50 5.41 -1.07 22.90
C CYS A 50 6.72 -0.74 23.63
N ASP A 51 7.66 -0.15 22.89
CA ASP A 51 9.00 0.15 23.38
C ASP A 51 9.04 1.42 24.25
N ASN A 52 7.97 2.24 24.25
CA ASN A 52 7.92 3.53 24.96
C ASN A 52 6.82 3.66 26.05
N THR A 53 6.30 2.54 26.57
CA THR A 53 4.99 2.51 27.25
C THR A 53 4.84 2.80 28.75
N PRO A 54 5.85 3.10 29.58
CA PRO A 54 5.54 3.54 30.94
C PRO A 54 4.79 4.89 30.94
N ALA A 55 5.09 5.80 29.99
CA ALA A 55 4.52 7.15 29.95
C ALA A 55 3.14 7.22 29.25
N LEU A 56 2.96 6.51 28.14
CA LEU A 56 1.71 6.51 27.35
C LEU A 56 0.54 5.74 28.02
N LEU A 57 0.82 4.78 28.91
CA LEU A 57 -0.23 4.05 29.63
C LEU A 57 -0.65 4.70 30.96
N CYS A 58 0.09 5.71 31.43
CA CYS A 58 -0.12 6.35 32.73
C CYS A 58 -0.56 7.81 32.65
N GLN A 59 -0.55 8.44 31.46
CA GLN A 59 -1.15 9.76 31.31
C GLN A 59 -2.67 9.60 31.27
N ASP A 60 -3.35 10.37 32.12
CA ASP A 60 -4.81 10.50 32.09
C ASP A 60 -5.22 10.90 30.67
N PHE A 61 -5.64 9.92 29.88
CA PHE A 61 -6.19 10.16 28.55
C PHE A 61 -7.39 11.07 28.75
N HIS A 62 -7.23 12.35 28.41
CA HIS A 62 -8.36 13.21 28.14
C HIS A 62 -9.15 12.50 27.05
N ILE A 63 -10.35 12.04 27.42
CA ILE A 63 -11.32 11.39 26.56
C ILE A 63 -11.73 12.44 25.53
N VAL A 64 -10.93 12.60 24.48
CA VAL A 64 -11.41 13.10 23.20
C VAL A 64 -12.28 11.96 22.67
N ASP A 65 -13.46 12.28 22.16
CA ASP A 65 -14.45 11.32 21.65
C ASP A 65 -13.83 10.51 20.49
N CYS A 66 -13.07 9.47 20.83
CA CYS A 66 -12.38 8.59 19.90
C CYS A 66 -13.35 7.50 19.43
N PHE A 67 -13.19 7.10 18.17
CA PHE A 67 -13.90 5.98 17.55
C PHE A 67 -14.02 4.77 18.51
N ASP A 68 -15.22 4.20 18.62
CA ASP A 68 -15.50 3.02 19.45
C ASP A 68 -14.86 1.76 18.84
N VAL A 69 -13.53 1.63 18.95
CA VAL A 69 -12.83 0.38 18.64
C VAL A 69 -13.21 -0.63 19.73
N ASP A 70 -13.81 -1.77 19.34
CA ASP A 70 -14.18 -2.84 20.27
C ASP A 70 -12.94 -3.66 20.70
N TRP A 71 -12.08 -3.03 21.51
CA TRP A 71 -10.88 -3.65 22.08
C TRP A 71 -11.19 -4.92 22.86
N LYS A 72 -12.36 -4.99 23.51
CA LYS A 72 -12.82 -6.17 24.24
C LYS A 72 -13.15 -7.33 23.29
N GLY A 73 -13.83 -7.03 22.19
CA GLY A 73 -14.10 -7.97 21.10
C GLY A 73 -12.82 -8.50 20.48
N LEU A 74 -11.84 -7.62 20.22
CA LEU A 74 -10.52 -8.00 19.73
C LEU A 74 -9.80 -8.94 20.70
N CYS A 75 -9.71 -8.63 21.99
CA CYS A 75 -9.09 -9.54 22.97
C CYS A 75 -9.77 -10.93 23.00
N LYS A 76 -11.11 -10.99 22.90
CA LYS A 76 -11.84 -12.25 22.82
C LYS A 76 -11.52 -13.02 21.53
N LYS A 77 -11.49 -12.34 20.39
CA LYS A 77 -11.12 -12.93 19.08
C LYS A 77 -9.71 -13.52 19.13
N GLY A 78 -8.75 -12.82 19.73
CA GLY A 78 -7.39 -13.34 19.94
C GLY A 78 -7.33 -14.61 20.79
N LEU A 79 -8.15 -14.71 21.85
CA LEU A 79 -8.26 -15.94 22.65
C LEU A 79 -8.87 -17.10 21.85
N HIS A 80 -9.86 -16.83 21.01
CA HIS A 80 -10.46 -17.83 20.13
C HIS A 80 -9.46 -18.33 19.10
N LEU A 81 -8.73 -17.43 18.43
CA LEU A 81 -7.68 -17.80 17.48
C LEU A 81 -6.62 -18.68 18.12
N ARG A 82 -6.13 -18.33 19.31
CA ARG A 82 -5.20 -19.20 20.05
C ARG A 82 -5.78 -20.60 20.30
N SER A 83 -7.07 -20.70 20.60
CA SER A 83 -7.72 -22.01 20.75
C SER A 83 -7.79 -22.76 19.42
N ASP A 84 -8.01 -22.07 18.30
CA ASP A 84 -8.08 -22.69 16.98
C ASP A 84 -6.71 -23.24 16.56
N TRP A 85 -5.63 -22.50 16.83
CA TRP A 85 -4.25 -23.00 16.68
C TRP A 85 -4.00 -24.30 17.46
N LEU A 86 -4.50 -24.40 18.69
CA LEU A 86 -4.34 -25.62 19.50
C LEU A 86 -5.17 -26.79 18.99
N LYS A 87 -6.31 -26.55 18.33
CA LYS A 87 -7.13 -27.61 17.70
C LYS A 87 -6.44 -28.26 16.51
N LEU A 88 -5.48 -27.58 15.88
CA LEU A 88 -4.67 -28.12 14.80
C LEU A 88 -3.61 -29.12 15.30
N SER A 89 -3.40 -29.22 16.62
CA SER A 89 -2.43 -30.17 17.19
C SER A 89 -2.90 -31.62 17.11
N GLY A 90 -1.94 -32.55 17.01
CA GLY A 90 -2.19 -33.99 16.97
C GLY A 90 -2.28 -34.59 15.56
N PHE A 91 -2.22 -33.76 14.53
CA PHE A 91 -2.11 -34.19 13.14
C PHE A 91 -0.63 -34.25 12.73
N VAL A 92 -0.06 -33.13 12.29
CA VAL A 92 1.35 -33.07 11.85
C VAL A 92 2.28 -32.68 13.00
N LEU A 93 1.82 -31.79 13.88
CA LEU A 93 2.59 -31.24 14.99
C LEU A 93 1.95 -31.60 16.33
N SER A 94 2.78 -31.88 17.32
CA SER A 94 2.34 -32.03 18.72
C SER A 94 1.76 -30.72 19.27
N SER A 95 1.01 -30.80 20.37
CA SER A 95 0.46 -29.60 21.01
C SER A 95 1.55 -28.63 21.51
N TYR A 96 2.73 -29.15 21.84
CA TYR A 96 3.87 -28.32 22.21
C TYR A 96 4.44 -27.58 21.00
N GLU A 97 4.67 -28.27 19.88
CA GLU A 97 5.18 -27.68 18.64
C GLU A 97 4.20 -26.66 18.05
N MET A 98 2.89 -26.92 18.08
CA MET A 98 1.88 -25.96 17.66
C MET A 98 1.87 -24.70 18.54
N LEU A 99 2.02 -24.86 19.85
CA LEU A 99 2.10 -23.72 20.76
C LEU A 99 3.38 -22.91 20.54
N PHE A 100 4.50 -23.58 20.30
CA PHE A 100 5.76 -22.94 19.95
C PHE A 100 5.61 -22.13 18.65
N LEU A 101 5.11 -22.75 17.58
CA LEU A 101 4.90 -22.10 16.29
C LEU A 101 3.97 -20.88 16.41
N TYR A 102 2.88 -21.00 17.16
CA TYR A 102 1.99 -19.88 17.45
C TYR A 102 2.73 -18.75 18.17
N ASN A 103 3.57 -19.06 19.17
CA ASN A 103 4.31 -18.05 19.91
C ASN A 103 5.38 -17.38 19.05
N GLU A 104 6.09 -18.12 18.20
CA GLU A 104 7.06 -17.56 17.26
C GLU A 104 6.36 -16.65 16.26
N PHE A 105 5.28 -17.15 15.62
CA PHE A 105 4.50 -16.37 14.65
C PHE A 105 3.94 -15.07 15.24
N THR A 106 3.29 -15.15 16.40
CA THR A 106 2.74 -13.95 17.07
C THR A 106 3.84 -13.08 17.69
N GLY A 107 4.96 -13.67 18.08
CA GLY A 107 6.17 -12.99 18.52
C GLY A 107 6.80 -12.16 17.40
N SER A 108 6.95 -12.72 16.20
CA SER A 108 7.46 -12.03 15.02
C SER A 108 6.56 -10.86 14.62
N LEU A 109 5.23 -11.02 14.68
CA LEU A 109 4.29 -9.91 14.43
C LEU A 109 4.40 -8.81 15.48
N LYS A 110 4.57 -9.19 16.74
CA LYS A 110 4.60 -8.26 17.87
C LYS A 110 5.93 -7.54 18.01
N ALA A 111 7.06 -8.18 17.77
CA ALA A 111 8.38 -7.61 18.00
C ALA A 111 9.34 -8.14 16.93
N PRO A 112 9.15 -7.72 15.67
CA PRO A 112 9.96 -8.19 14.56
C PRO A 112 11.41 -7.72 14.71
N ILE A 113 12.35 -8.59 14.34
CA ILE A 113 13.75 -8.21 14.22
C ILE A 113 13.87 -7.46 12.89
N ILE A 114 14.17 -6.17 12.94
CA ILE A 114 14.38 -5.38 11.73
C ILE A 114 15.69 -5.83 11.08
N PRO A 115 15.66 -6.47 9.90
CA PRO A 115 16.87 -6.93 9.26
C PRO A 115 17.70 -5.73 8.80
N PHE A 116 19.02 -5.85 8.92
CA PHE A 116 19.89 -4.95 8.18
C PHE A 116 19.68 -5.19 6.68
N PRO A 117 19.46 -4.14 5.87
CA PRO A 117 19.38 -4.30 4.42
C PRO A 117 20.66 -4.99 3.93
N ALA A 118 20.49 -5.97 3.04
CA ALA A 118 21.65 -6.56 2.37
C ALA A 118 22.39 -5.43 1.64
N LEU A 119 23.72 -5.37 1.80
CA LEU A 119 24.54 -4.42 1.05
C LEU A 119 24.60 -4.88 -0.41
N ARG A 120 23.59 -4.50 -1.18
CA ARG A 120 23.51 -4.78 -2.61
C ARG A 120 24.24 -3.70 -3.39
N ARG A 121 24.64 -4.04 -4.62
CA ARG A 121 25.07 -3.02 -5.58
C ARG A 121 23.89 -2.06 -5.82
N ASP A 122 24.16 -0.78 -6.06
CA ASP A 122 23.12 0.26 -6.24
C ASP A 122 21.98 -0.16 -7.19
N ILE A 123 22.31 -0.96 -8.21
CA ILE A 123 21.38 -1.46 -9.25
C ILE A 123 20.32 -2.45 -8.71
N GLN A 124 20.60 -3.12 -7.59
CA GLN A 124 19.71 -4.06 -6.92
C GLN A 124 19.24 -3.53 -5.56
N SER A 125 19.58 -2.28 -5.23
CA SER A 125 19.21 -1.67 -3.96
C SER A 125 17.80 -1.08 -4.03
N PHE A 126 17.00 -1.40 -3.03
CA PHE A 126 15.66 -0.84 -2.85
C PHE A 126 15.55 -0.22 -1.45
N PRO A 127 14.76 0.86 -1.29
CA PRO A 127 14.67 1.57 -0.02
C PRO A 127 13.89 0.80 1.06
N THR A 128 12.99 -0.11 0.69
CA THR A 128 12.18 -0.86 1.65
C THR A 128 12.51 -2.35 1.61
N ILE A 129 12.29 -3.03 2.74
CA ILE A 129 12.48 -4.48 2.87
C ILE A 129 11.60 -5.22 1.85
N LEU A 130 10.34 -4.80 1.65
CA LEU A 130 9.46 -5.49 0.71
C LEU A 130 9.93 -5.31 -0.74
N GLN A 131 10.29 -4.08 -1.16
CA GLN A 131 10.80 -3.86 -2.51
C GLN A 131 12.10 -4.64 -2.76
N ASP A 132 12.98 -4.71 -1.75
CA ASP A 132 14.22 -5.47 -1.85
C ASP A 132 13.94 -6.96 -2.09
N LEU A 133 12.99 -7.52 -1.33
CA LEU A 133 12.57 -8.92 -1.48
C LEU A 133 11.84 -9.16 -2.80
N LEU A 134 11.00 -8.23 -3.27
CA LEU A 134 10.33 -8.34 -4.58
C LEU A 134 11.32 -8.27 -5.75
N GLY A 135 12.33 -7.40 -5.64
CA GLY A 135 13.37 -7.22 -6.64
C GLY A 135 14.47 -8.28 -6.61
N ASN A 136 14.53 -9.10 -5.56
CA ASN A 136 15.49 -10.18 -5.40
C ASN A 136 14.76 -11.44 -4.90
N PRO A 137 14.02 -12.14 -5.79
CA PRO A 137 13.13 -13.23 -5.39
C PRO A 137 13.86 -14.42 -4.75
N GLU A 138 15.15 -14.63 -5.06
CA GLU A 138 15.95 -15.69 -4.43
C GLU A 138 16.02 -15.53 -2.91
N ASP A 139 16.10 -14.28 -2.42
CA ASP A 139 16.19 -13.98 -0.99
C ASP A 139 14.84 -14.12 -0.27
N GLN A 140 13.74 -14.26 -1.01
CA GLN A 140 12.45 -14.61 -0.40
C GLN A 140 12.48 -16.04 0.15
N PHE A 141 13.34 -16.91 -0.38
CA PHE A 141 13.40 -18.33 -0.04
C PHE A 141 14.60 -18.68 0.85
N GLU A 142 15.48 -17.72 1.14
CA GLU A 142 16.55 -17.91 2.11
C GLU A 142 15.96 -17.91 3.53
N GLY A 143 16.06 -19.05 4.21
CA GLY A 143 15.70 -19.18 5.61
C GLY A 143 16.61 -18.35 6.50
N ASP A 144 16.05 -17.77 7.55
CA ASP A 144 16.86 -17.18 8.62
C ASP A 144 17.57 -18.31 9.38
N PHE A 145 18.90 -18.21 9.53
CA PHE A 145 19.74 -19.25 10.15
C PHE A 145 19.25 -19.64 11.53
N ASP A 146 18.66 -18.70 12.27
CA ASP A 146 18.14 -18.92 13.62
C ASP A 146 16.92 -19.87 13.64
N TYR A 147 16.26 -20.06 12.49
CA TYR A 147 15.06 -20.91 12.34
C TYR A 147 15.26 -22.05 11.34
N GLU A 148 16.46 -22.24 10.80
CA GLU A 148 16.74 -23.25 9.78
C GLU A 148 16.43 -24.66 10.29
N ASP A 149 16.95 -25.03 11.47
CA ASP A 149 16.71 -26.34 12.10
C ASP A 149 15.21 -26.61 12.30
N TYR A 150 14.47 -25.60 12.76
CA TYR A 150 13.04 -25.73 13.00
C TYR A 150 12.26 -25.85 11.69
N THR A 151 12.57 -25.01 10.72
CA THR A 151 11.93 -25.00 9.40
C THR A 151 12.20 -26.33 8.68
N MET A 152 13.40 -26.88 8.79
CA MET A 152 13.74 -28.21 8.28
C MET A 152 12.99 -29.34 9.00
N ALA A 153 12.83 -29.24 10.32
CA ALA A 153 12.04 -30.21 11.09
C ALA A 153 10.56 -30.18 10.66
N PHE A 154 9.97 -28.99 10.58
CA PHE A 154 8.59 -28.79 10.11
C PHE A 154 8.39 -29.29 8.68
N ALA A 155 9.31 -28.97 7.76
CA ALA A 155 9.31 -29.47 6.39
C ALA A 155 9.40 -31.00 6.33
N SER A 156 10.18 -31.62 7.23
CA SER A 156 10.31 -33.07 7.30
C SER A 156 9.01 -33.72 7.78
N CYS A 157 8.36 -33.17 8.82
CA CYS A 157 7.05 -33.65 9.28
C CYS A 157 5.97 -33.55 8.19
N LEU A 158 5.97 -32.47 7.42
CA LEU A 158 5.05 -32.29 6.30
C LEU A 158 5.32 -33.28 5.16
N ARG A 159 6.60 -33.51 4.81
CA ARG A 159 6.98 -34.47 3.77
C ARG A 159 6.67 -35.91 4.14
N GLU A 160 6.85 -36.30 5.40
CA GLU A 160 6.52 -37.66 5.88
C GLU A 160 5.03 -38.01 5.69
N ARG A 161 4.15 -37.00 5.64
CA ARG A 161 2.70 -37.16 5.47
C ARG A 161 2.18 -36.60 4.15
N GLN A 162 3.05 -36.33 3.19
CA GLN A 162 2.70 -35.64 1.95
C GLN A 162 1.56 -36.32 1.20
N ASP A 163 1.64 -37.64 1.00
CA ASP A 163 0.61 -38.40 0.27
C ASP A 163 -0.78 -38.32 0.94
N GLU A 164 -0.83 -38.35 2.28
CA GLU A 164 -2.07 -38.21 3.05
C GLU A 164 -2.66 -36.81 2.86
N LEU A 165 -1.84 -35.77 2.99
CA LEU A 165 -2.24 -34.38 2.86
C LEU A 165 -2.69 -34.03 1.42
N TYR A 166 -2.15 -34.71 0.41
CA TYR A 166 -2.54 -34.53 -0.99
C TYR A 166 -3.90 -35.15 -1.30
N ALA A 167 -4.20 -36.27 -0.63
CA ALA A 167 -5.48 -36.96 -0.72
C ALA A 167 -6.61 -36.22 0.02
N GLU A 168 -6.31 -35.36 1.00
CA GLU A 168 -7.33 -34.56 1.69
C GLU A 168 -8.01 -33.53 0.78
N ILE A 169 -7.32 -33.04 -0.25
CA ILE A 169 -7.84 -32.00 -1.15
C ILE A 169 -8.45 -32.64 -2.40
N GLU A 170 -9.67 -33.12 -2.24
CA GLU A 170 -10.44 -33.76 -3.33
C GLU A 170 -11.78 -33.09 -3.58
N SER A 171 -12.42 -32.52 -2.55
CA SER A 171 -13.73 -31.91 -2.73
C SER A 171 -13.65 -30.65 -3.60
N ILE A 172 -14.73 -30.37 -4.34
CA ILE A 172 -14.85 -29.15 -5.15
C ILE A 172 -14.66 -27.89 -4.28
N ASN A 173 -15.09 -27.94 -3.02
CA ASN A 173 -14.92 -26.82 -2.08
C ASN A 173 -13.45 -26.62 -1.69
N ASP A 174 -12.71 -27.71 -1.47
CA ASP A 174 -11.28 -27.64 -1.13
C ASP A 174 -10.46 -27.15 -2.32
N LEU A 175 -10.76 -27.63 -3.54
CA LEU A 175 -10.14 -27.15 -4.77
C LEU A 175 -10.40 -25.65 -4.99
N LYS A 176 -11.64 -25.19 -4.74
CA LYS A 176 -12.01 -23.77 -4.80
C LYS A 176 -11.19 -22.95 -3.80
N LEU A 177 -11.10 -23.41 -2.55
CA LEU A 177 -10.34 -22.72 -1.52
C LEU A 177 -8.84 -22.71 -1.80
N LEU A 178 -8.30 -23.82 -2.31
CA LEU A 178 -6.93 -23.90 -2.77
C LEU A 178 -6.65 -22.86 -3.87
N THR A 179 -7.53 -22.73 -4.86
CA THR A 179 -7.43 -21.67 -5.88
C THR A 179 -7.51 -20.28 -5.25
N CYS A 180 -8.43 -20.05 -4.31
CA CYS A 180 -8.56 -18.77 -3.62
C CYS A 180 -7.30 -18.41 -2.84
N TYR A 181 -6.67 -19.36 -2.14
CA TYR A 181 -5.43 -19.11 -1.41
C TYR A 181 -4.25 -18.92 -2.37
N ARG A 182 -4.12 -19.78 -3.39
CA ARG A 182 -3.05 -19.73 -4.40
C ARG A 182 -2.94 -18.37 -5.09
N TRP A 183 -4.08 -17.75 -5.36
CA TRP A 183 -4.19 -16.49 -6.08
C TRP A 183 -4.65 -15.33 -5.20
N ASN A 184 -4.80 -15.57 -3.90
CA ASN A 184 -5.25 -14.58 -2.92
C ASN A 184 -6.57 -13.86 -3.32
N ILE A 185 -7.50 -14.63 -3.88
CA ILE A 185 -8.83 -14.19 -4.33
C ILE A 185 -9.80 -14.19 -3.13
N GLU A 186 -10.66 -13.18 -3.07
CA GLU A 186 -11.76 -13.18 -2.10
C GLU A 186 -12.71 -14.33 -2.40
N ASN A 187 -13.04 -15.12 -1.36
CA ASN A 187 -14.00 -16.22 -1.44
C ASN A 187 -15.43 -15.68 -1.48
N THR A 188 -15.75 -14.92 -2.53
CA THR A 188 -17.13 -14.55 -2.89
C THR A 188 -17.83 -15.77 -3.48
N ASP A 189 -19.17 -15.78 -3.52
CA ASP A 189 -19.96 -16.93 -3.97
C ASP A 189 -19.71 -17.26 -5.45
N ILE A 190 -18.63 -18.01 -5.72
CA ILE A 190 -18.33 -18.62 -7.02
C ILE A 190 -19.42 -19.67 -7.28
N PRO A 191 -20.19 -19.58 -8.37
CA PRO A 191 -21.19 -20.59 -8.72
C PRO A 191 -20.52 -21.94 -8.98
N ALA A 192 -21.00 -22.99 -8.30
CA ALA A 192 -20.43 -24.34 -8.30
C ALA A 192 -20.31 -24.97 -9.70
N GLU A 193 -21.15 -24.56 -10.65
CA GLU A 193 -21.22 -25.08 -12.02
C GLU A 193 -19.97 -24.84 -12.88
N ARG A 194 -19.00 -24.03 -12.42
CA ARG A 194 -17.81 -23.65 -13.22
C ARG A 194 -16.50 -24.34 -12.83
N LEU A 195 -16.49 -25.14 -11.76
CA LEU A 195 -15.34 -25.92 -11.30
C LEU A 195 -15.40 -27.39 -11.73
N SER A 196 -16.40 -27.78 -12.53
CA SER A 196 -16.50 -29.13 -13.06
C SER A 196 -15.36 -29.41 -14.03
N ILE A 197 -14.28 -30.00 -13.52
CA ILE A 197 -13.50 -30.98 -14.28
C ILE A 197 -14.54 -31.99 -14.78
N GLU A 198 -14.61 -32.20 -16.10
CA GLU A 198 -15.58 -33.09 -16.75
C GLU A 198 -15.62 -34.47 -16.06
N SER A 199 -16.53 -34.62 -15.11
CA SER A 199 -16.86 -35.90 -14.50
C SER A 199 -18.32 -35.86 -14.05
N VAL A 200 -19.09 -36.64 -14.81
CA VAL A 200 -20.45 -37.16 -14.64
C VAL A 200 -21.20 -36.78 -13.35
N SER A 201 -22.33 -36.12 -13.58
CA SER A 201 -23.49 -35.87 -12.71
C SER A 201 -23.77 -36.89 -11.59
N THR A 202 -24.09 -36.39 -10.40
CA THR A 202 -25.16 -36.94 -9.54
C THR A 202 -25.70 -35.88 -8.60
N ASP A 203 -26.95 -36.09 -8.18
CA ASP A 203 -27.96 -35.09 -7.83
C ASP A 203 -27.74 -34.25 -6.56
N SER A 204 -28.35 -33.08 -6.63
CA SER A 204 -28.54 -32.05 -5.60
C SER A 204 -29.27 -32.50 -4.34
N SER A 205 -28.77 -32.08 -3.18
CA SER A 205 -29.63 -31.81 -2.02
C SER A 205 -29.28 -30.45 -1.41
N ASP A 206 -30.25 -29.54 -1.45
CA ASP A 206 -30.23 -28.24 -0.78
C ASP A 206 -30.16 -28.41 0.74
N THR A 207 -29.04 -28.00 1.34
CA THR A 207 -28.96 -27.66 2.75
C THR A 207 -28.69 -26.17 2.90
N PHE A 208 -29.68 -25.50 3.49
CA PHE A 208 -29.67 -24.13 3.97
C PHE A 208 -28.47 -23.92 4.93
N ILE A 209 -27.55 -23.00 4.59
CA ILE A 209 -26.36 -22.68 5.40
C ILE A 209 -26.59 -21.38 6.16
N ASP A 210 -26.41 -21.48 7.48
CA ASP A 210 -26.50 -20.42 8.48
C ASP A 210 -25.33 -19.41 8.36
N PHE A 211 -25.62 -18.12 8.57
CA PHE A 211 -24.79 -16.97 8.20
C PHE A 211 -23.62 -16.66 9.16
N SER A 212 -23.10 -17.64 9.90
CA SER A 212 -21.86 -17.49 10.69
C SER A 212 -20.58 -17.95 9.99
N GLY A 213 -20.65 -18.28 8.69
CA GLY A 213 -19.61 -18.05 7.69
C GLY A 213 -18.32 -18.91 7.70
N GLN A 214 -18.04 -19.71 8.73
CA GLN A 214 -16.96 -20.70 8.68
C GLN A 214 -17.44 -21.97 7.98
N LYS A 215 -17.22 -22.07 6.66
CA LYS A 215 -17.24 -23.38 5.98
C LYS A 215 -16.02 -24.15 6.47
N GLN A 216 -16.21 -25.08 7.40
CA GLN A 216 -15.15 -26.00 7.83
C GLN A 216 -14.73 -26.81 6.60
N THR A 217 -13.47 -26.67 6.18
CA THR A 217 -12.86 -27.63 5.26
C THR A 217 -12.54 -28.89 6.04
N GLU A 218 -12.65 -30.04 5.39
CA GLU A 218 -12.14 -31.29 5.98
C GLU A 218 -10.61 -31.34 5.87
N SER A 219 -10.01 -30.63 4.91
CA SER A 219 -8.56 -30.56 4.74
C SER A 219 -7.87 -29.81 5.89
N MET A 220 -6.89 -30.47 6.50
CA MET A 220 -6.02 -29.94 7.54
C MET A 220 -5.13 -28.82 7.01
N VAL A 221 -4.53 -29.00 5.83
CA VAL A 221 -3.65 -28.00 5.19
C VAL A 221 -4.39 -26.68 4.98
N LEU A 222 -5.61 -26.75 4.44
CA LEU A 222 -6.43 -25.56 4.20
C LEU A 222 -6.89 -24.91 5.51
N ASN A 223 -7.27 -25.70 6.53
CA ASN A 223 -7.61 -25.19 7.87
C ASN A 223 -6.42 -24.50 8.54
N PHE A 224 -5.22 -25.06 8.38
CA PHE A 224 -4.02 -24.49 8.95
C PHE A 224 -3.69 -23.15 8.29
N PHE A 225 -3.71 -23.10 6.96
CA PHE A 225 -3.50 -21.85 6.22
C PHE A 225 -4.55 -20.79 6.57
N GLU A 226 -5.82 -21.17 6.67
CA GLU A 226 -6.91 -20.26 7.07
C GLU A 226 -6.73 -19.73 8.50
N THR A 227 -6.21 -20.56 9.41
CA THR A 227 -5.90 -20.15 10.79
C THR A 227 -4.77 -19.10 10.83
N ILE A 228 -3.73 -19.26 10.00
CA ILE A 228 -2.66 -18.26 9.82
C ILE A 228 -3.24 -16.95 9.28
N LYS A 229 -3.99 -17.03 8.20
CA LYS A 229 -4.64 -15.87 7.56
C LYS A 229 -5.54 -15.12 8.54
N ASN A 230 -6.41 -15.82 9.28
CA ASN A 230 -7.29 -15.22 10.27
C ASN A 230 -6.53 -14.51 11.40
N THR A 231 -5.36 -15.05 11.78
CA THR A 231 -4.49 -14.43 12.78
C THR A 231 -3.83 -13.16 12.25
N LEU A 232 -3.34 -13.17 11.01
CA LEU A 232 -2.81 -11.96 10.33
C LEU A 232 -3.86 -10.87 10.20
N GLN A 233 -5.07 -11.24 9.76
CA GLN A 233 -6.21 -10.31 9.65
C GLN A 233 -6.58 -9.71 11.00
N PHE A 234 -6.62 -10.53 12.05
CA PHE A 234 -6.89 -10.07 13.40
C PHE A 234 -5.81 -9.10 13.92
N PHE A 235 -4.54 -9.39 13.68
CA PHE A 235 -3.45 -8.48 14.01
C PHE A 235 -3.63 -7.14 13.29
N CYS A 236 -3.88 -7.18 11.97
CA CYS A 236 -4.12 -5.98 11.17
C CYS A 236 -5.35 -5.19 11.62
N ASP A 237 -6.45 -5.85 12.02
CA ASP A 237 -7.63 -5.17 12.58
C ASP A 237 -7.26 -4.39 13.87
N GLY A 238 -6.38 -4.95 14.70
CA GLY A 238 -5.86 -4.28 15.89
C GLY A 238 -4.96 -3.07 15.58
N ILE A 239 -4.09 -3.21 14.57
CA ILE A 239 -3.24 -2.12 14.08
C ILE A 239 -4.09 -0.98 13.52
N THR A 240 -5.14 -1.29 12.76
CA THR A 240 -6.10 -0.28 12.29
C THR A 240 -6.75 0.47 13.45
N GLY A 241 -7.16 -0.24 14.50
CA GLY A 241 -7.68 0.40 15.72
C GLY A 241 -6.67 1.36 16.34
N ALA A 242 -5.40 0.96 16.41
CA ALA A 242 -4.32 1.80 16.93
C ALA A 242 -4.06 3.05 16.07
N LEU A 243 -4.02 2.89 14.75
CA LEU A 243 -3.80 3.98 13.80
C LEU A 243 -4.95 4.99 13.79
N VAL A 244 -6.19 4.50 13.91
CA VAL A 244 -7.38 5.36 13.99
C VAL A 244 -7.30 6.31 15.20
N GLU A 245 -6.73 5.84 16.30
CA GLU A 245 -6.54 6.61 17.54
C GLU A 245 -5.21 7.39 17.60
N SER A 246 -4.36 7.32 16.56
CA SER A 246 -3.07 8.02 16.54
C SER A 246 -3.22 9.51 16.19
N ASP A 247 -2.51 10.36 16.94
CA ASP A 247 -2.38 11.80 16.63
C ASP A 247 -1.45 12.05 15.43
N ASP A 248 -0.37 11.28 15.32
CA ASP A 248 0.53 11.29 14.16
C ASP A 248 0.32 10.02 13.33
N LEU A 249 -0.72 10.06 12.51
CA LEU A 249 -1.13 8.93 11.67
C LEU A 249 -0.04 8.52 10.67
N VAL A 250 0.69 9.47 10.10
CA VAL A 250 1.64 9.20 9.02
C VAL A 250 2.86 8.47 9.57
N SER A 251 3.51 9.01 10.60
CA SER A 251 4.69 8.38 11.20
C SER A 251 4.35 7.02 11.81
N GLU A 252 3.21 6.91 12.50
CA GLU A 252 2.77 5.64 13.09
C GLU A 252 2.50 4.60 12.00
N TYR A 253 1.84 4.96 10.89
CA TYR A 253 1.63 4.04 9.76
C TYR A 253 2.96 3.52 9.20
N CYS A 254 3.94 4.40 8.97
CA CYS A 254 5.26 4.04 8.46
C CYS A 254 6.00 3.07 9.39
N ASN A 255 5.97 3.34 10.69
CA ASN A 255 6.61 2.49 11.69
C ASN A 255 5.96 1.09 11.70
N ARG A 256 4.62 1.05 11.75
CA ARG A 256 3.89 -0.23 11.76
C ARG A 256 4.06 -1.01 10.46
N TRP A 257 4.14 -0.35 9.32
CA TRP A 257 4.43 -1.01 8.05
C TRP A 257 5.85 -1.57 8.02
N THR A 258 6.84 -0.81 8.50
CA THR A 258 8.23 -1.26 8.60
C THR A 258 8.35 -2.50 9.48
N ASP A 259 7.74 -2.48 10.66
CA ASP A 259 7.66 -3.62 11.57
C ASP A 259 7.01 -4.82 10.86
N TYR A 260 5.87 -4.60 10.20
CA TYR A 260 5.14 -5.66 9.52
C TYR A 260 5.93 -6.27 8.36
N CYS A 261 6.68 -5.48 7.60
CA CYS A 261 7.60 -5.96 6.55
C CYS A 261 8.75 -6.79 7.13
N ALA A 262 9.31 -6.39 8.26
CA ALA A 262 10.32 -7.18 8.95
C ALA A 262 9.74 -8.53 9.44
N ALA A 263 8.54 -8.51 10.06
CA ALA A 263 7.83 -9.71 10.46
C ALA A 263 7.55 -10.64 9.28
N MET A 264 7.16 -10.06 8.13
CA MET A 264 6.84 -10.79 6.91
C MET A 264 7.99 -11.68 6.44
N LYS A 265 9.24 -11.17 6.50
CA LYS A 265 10.42 -11.96 6.13
C LYS A 265 10.57 -13.20 7.03
N THR A 266 10.53 -13.02 8.34
CA THR A 266 10.65 -14.13 9.31
C THR A 266 9.50 -15.14 9.15
N ILE A 267 8.27 -14.64 9.03
CA ILE A 267 7.06 -15.46 8.88
C ILE A 267 7.07 -16.23 7.56
N ASN A 268 7.61 -15.62 6.49
CA ASN A 268 7.79 -16.32 5.23
C ASN A 268 8.73 -17.52 5.37
N GLY A 269 9.86 -17.38 6.06
CA GLY A 269 10.74 -18.50 6.39
C GLY A 269 10.04 -19.59 7.21
N LEU A 270 9.36 -19.20 8.30
CA LEU A 270 8.67 -20.15 9.20
C LEU A 270 7.61 -21.00 8.49
N PHE A 271 6.86 -20.41 7.54
CA PHE A 271 5.78 -21.10 6.84
C PHE A 271 6.12 -21.48 5.40
N LEU A 272 7.38 -21.32 4.97
CA LEU A 272 7.80 -21.68 3.62
C LEU A 272 7.41 -23.13 3.27
N PRO A 273 7.67 -24.15 4.12
CA PRO A 273 7.30 -25.54 3.80
C PRO A 273 5.81 -25.75 3.58
N LEU A 274 4.96 -25.03 4.34
CA LEU A 274 3.50 -25.11 4.18
C LEU A 274 3.07 -24.46 2.86
N THR A 275 3.64 -23.31 2.52
CA THR A 275 3.31 -22.61 1.26
C THR A 275 3.81 -23.39 0.04
N GLU A 276 4.97 -24.04 0.11
CA GLU A 276 5.48 -24.93 -0.94
C GLU A 276 4.55 -26.12 -1.14
N MET A 277 4.11 -26.77 -0.06
CA MET A 277 3.12 -27.85 -0.13
C MET A 277 1.82 -27.41 -0.80
N ILE A 278 1.27 -26.24 -0.44
CA ILE A 278 0.07 -25.69 -1.09
C ILE A 278 0.29 -25.48 -2.59
N ASN A 279 1.45 -24.95 -2.99
CA ASN A 279 1.79 -24.77 -4.40
C ASN A 279 1.88 -26.12 -5.13
N GLU A 280 2.57 -27.10 -4.55
CA GLU A 280 2.72 -28.43 -5.16
C GLU A 280 1.38 -29.18 -5.29
N ILE A 281 0.50 -29.08 -4.27
CA ILE A 281 -0.86 -29.63 -4.38
C ILE A 281 -1.61 -28.94 -5.52
N TYR A 282 -1.54 -27.61 -5.62
CA TYR A 282 -2.18 -26.88 -6.71
C TYR A 282 -1.66 -27.31 -8.09
N GLU A 283 -0.34 -27.38 -8.26
CA GLU A 283 0.32 -27.81 -9.51
C GLU A 283 -0.09 -29.25 -9.88
N SER A 284 -0.25 -30.14 -8.89
CA SER A 284 -0.71 -31.51 -9.13
C SER A 284 -2.17 -31.61 -9.57
N LYS A 285 -3.04 -30.74 -9.06
CA LYS A 285 -4.49 -30.73 -9.36
C LYS A 285 -4.81 -29.93 -10.62
N PHE A 286 -3.96 -28.99 -11.01
CA PHE A 286 -4.15 -28.09 -12.15
C PHE A 286 -2.89 -28.02 -13.05
N PRO A 287 -2.46 -29.14 -13.66
CA PRO A 287 -1.19 -29.21 -14.39
C PRO A 287 -1.14 -28.29 -15.64
N ASP A 288 -2.29 -27.99 -16.23
CA ASP A 288 -2.41 -27.12 -17.41
C ASP A 288 -2.58 -25.63 -17.05
N SER A 289 -2.59 -25.29 -15.75
CA SER A 289 -2.71 -23.90 -15.31
C SER A 289 -1.34 -23.24 -15.15
N PRO A 290 -1.25 -21.91 -15.32
CA PRO A 290 -0.06 -21.15 -14.95
C PRO A 290 0.43 -21.45 -13.53
N ASN A 291 1.70 -21.84 -13.41
CA ASN A 291 2.34 -22.15 -12.13
C ASN A 291 2.99 -20.94 -11.46
N PHE A 292 3.01 -19.79 -12.13
CA PHE A 292 3.61 -18.55 -11.64
C PHE A 292 2.62 -17.40 -11.62
N PRO A 293 2.81 -16.44 -10.71
CA PRO A 293 3.75 -16.45 -9.56
C PRO A 293 3.33 -17.44 -8.48
N ARG A 294 4.27 -18.11 -7.78
CA ARG A 294 3.99 -19.03 -6.65
C ARG A 294 3.37 -18.29 -5.45
N MET A 295 2.61 -18.99 -4.61
CA MET A 295 2.05 -18.42 -3.38
C MET A 295 3.06 -18.51 -2.24
N ASN A 296 3.20 -17.45 -1.46
CA ASN A 296 4.02 -17.42 -0.24
C ASN A 296 3.47 -16.35 0.73
N MET A 297 4.08 -16.19 1.91
CA MET A 297 3.64 -15.19 2.88
C MET A 297 3.95 -13.76 2.42
N MET A 298 5.00 -13.57 1.62
CA MET A 298 5.34 -12.28 1.00
C MET A 298 4.24 -11.76 0.07
N ARG A 299 3.39 -12.62 -0.49
CA ARG A 299 2.23 -12.20 -1.31
C ARG A 299 0.95 -12.09 -0.49
N LEU A 300 0.78 -12.95 0.52
CA LEU A 300 -0.40 -12.95 1.39
C LEU A 300 -0.44 -11.71 2.29
N MET A 301 0.66 -11.42 2.99
CA MET A 301 0.70 -10.43 4.06
C MET A 301 0.50 -8.99 3.56
N PRO A 302 1.13 -8.51 2.46
CA PRO A 302 0.86 -7.17 1.93
C PRO A 302 -0.60 -6.99 1.51
N ALA A 303 -1.21 -8.02 0.94
CA ALA A 303 -2.60 -7.94 0.53
C ALA A 303 -3.57 -7.93 1.72
N ILE A 304 -3.26 -8.66 2.80
CA ILE A 304 -4.01 -8.54 4.07
C ILE A 304 -3.86 -7.12 4.62
N TRP A 305 -2.64 -6.57 4.63
CA TRP A 305 -2.40 -5.20 5.10
C TRP A 305 -3.19 -4.18 4.28
N ARG A 306 -3.17 -4.29 2.94
CA ARG A 306 -3.97 -3.44 2.05
C ARG A 306 -5.45 -3.46 2.46
N ARG A 307 -6.06 -4.64 2.53
CA ARG A 307 -7.50 -4.80 2.80
C ARG A 307 -7.91 -4.42 4.23
N HIS A 308 -7.09 -4.78 5.22
CA HIS A 308 -7.47 -4.65 6.64
C HIS A 308 -6.94 -3.38 7.31
N VAL A 309 -5.88 -2.78 6.76
CA VAL A 309 -5.27 -1.55 7.28
C VAL A 309 -5.50 -0.42 6.29
N PHE A 310 -4.77 -0.40 5.17
CA PHE A 310 -4.74 0.75 4.25
C PHE A 310 -6.14 1.17 3.79
N GLU A 311 -6.95 0.25 3.25
CA GLU A 311 -8.28 0.57 2.72
C GLU A 311 -9.23 1.19 3.77
N LYS A 312 -9.05 0.85 5.05
CA LYS A 312 -9.89 1.37 6.14
C LYS A 312 -9.48 2.77 6.59
N ILE A 313 -8.27 3.22 6.29
CA ILE A 313 -7.72 4.52 6.74
C ILE A 313 -7.20 5.40 5.60
N LYS A 314 -7.28 4.96 4.33
CA LYS A 314 -6.69 5.63 3.18
C LYS A 314 -7.13 7.08 3.04
N ASP A 315 -8.40 7.39 3.30
CA ASP A 315 -8.93 8.75 3.19
C ASP A 315 -8.31 9.68 4.25
N ARG A 316 -8.08 9.15 5.45
CA ARG A 316 -7.39 9.89 6.53
C ARG A 316 -5.91 10.08 6.22
N ILE A 317 -5.24 9.04 5.69
CA ILE A 317 -3.85 9.14 5.23
C ILE A 317 -3.75 10.22 4.15
N ALA A 318 -4.60 10.17 3.12
CA ALA A 318 -4.61 11.13 2.03
C ALA A 318 -4.86 12.56 2.51
N SER A 319 -5.86 12.76 3.37
CA SER A 319 -6.18 14.06 3.96
C SER A 319 -5.00 14.59 4.79
N SER A 320 -4.39 13.75 5.63
CA SER A 320 -3.22 14.13 6.44
C SER A 320 -2.03 14.50 5.56
N LEU A 321 -1.75 13.72 4.51
CA LEU A 321 -0.69 13.97 3.55
C LEU A 321 -0.89 15.32 2.84
N VAL A 322 -2.07 15.54 2.27
CA VAL A 322 -2.40 16.78 1.55
C VAL A 322 -2.29 18.00 2.45
N ASN A 323 -2.84 17.92 3.67
CA ASN A 323 -2.78 19.01 4.64
C ASN A 323 -1.32 19.35 5.00
N ASN A 324 -0.50 18.33 5.27
CA ASN A 324 0.90 18.55 5.63
C ASN A 324 1.72 19.08 4.44
N VAL A 325 1.50 18.57 3.22
CA VAL A 325 2.16 19.08 2.00
C VAL A 325 1.78 20.54 1.76
N ASN A 326 0.50 20.89 1.87
CA ASN A 326 0.04 22.28 1.69
C ASN A 326 0.59 23.20 2.77
N TYR A 327 0.72 22.73 4.02
CA TYR A 327 1.38 23.48 5.09
C TYR A 327 2.85 23.76 4.75
N GLN A 328 3.60 22.78 4.24
CA GLN A 328 4.99 22.99 3.83
C GLN A 328 5.09 23.91 2.60
N ARG A 329 4.16 23.84 1.65
CA ARG A 329 4.08 24.79 0.54
C ARG A 329 3.91 26.24 1.02
N GLN A 330 3.15 26.47 2.09
CA GLN A 330 3.02 27.80 2.68
C GLN A 330 4.34 28.29 3.30
N LYS A 331 5.16 27.40 3.86
CA LYS A 331 6.53 27.74 4.31
C LYS A 331 7.43 28.11 3.15
N VAL A 332 7.46 27.28 2.11
CA VAL A 332 8.23 27.54 0.88
C VAL A 332 7.81 28.88 0.26
N TYR A 333 6.51 29.18 0.23
CA TYR A 333 5.98 30.47 -0.23
C TYR A 333 6.50 31.67 0.58
N LYS A 334 6.72 31.50 1.88
CA LYS A 334 7.31 32.53 2.77
C LYS A 334 8.84 32.61 2.66
N GLY A 335 9.46 31.80 1.80
CA GLY A 335 10.92 31.69 1.67
C GLY A 335 11.58 30.89 2.79
N GLU A 336 10.80 30.12 3.56
CA GLU A 336 11.32 29.20 4.57
C GLU A 336 11.69 27.86 3.90
N ASN A 337 12.74 27.21 4.40
CA ASN A 337 13.11 25.87 3.93
C ASN A 337 12.04 24.85 4.39
N PRO A 338 11.72 23.85 3.55
CA PRO A 338 10.87 22.75 3.96
C PRO A 338 11.53 21.96 5.07
N ASP A 339 10.71 21.40 5.95
CA ASP A 339 11.16 20.54 7.03
C ASP A 339 11.68 19.19 6.48
N LEU A 340 12.96 18.90 6.74
CA LEU A 340 13.61 17.68 6.26
C LEU A 340 13.04 16.42 6.93
N GLU A 341 12.71 16.50 8.23
CA GLU A 341 12.13 15.37 8.96
C GLU A 341 10.76 15.02 8.37
N PHE A 342 9.95 16.03 8.04
CA PHE A 342 8.71 15.83 7.31
C PHE A 342 8.93 15.15 5.95
N CYS A 343 9.92 15.60 5.17
CA CYS A 343 10.22 15.00 3.87
C CYS A 343 10.57 13.51 4.00
N ASP A 344 11.36 13.14 5.00
CA ASP A 344 11.73 11.75 5.28
C ASP A 344 10.51 10.92 5.69
N THR A 345 9.65 11.44 6.57
CA THR A 345 8.42 10.75 6.99
C THR A 345 7.46 10.54 5.82
N VAL A 346 7.24 11.56 5.00
CA VAL A 346 6.37 11.44 3.82
C VAL A 346 6.96 10.51 2.78
N LYS A 347 8.28 10.57 2.55
CA LYS A 347 8.95 9.61 1.68
C LYS A 347 8.74 8.18 2.17
N GLY A 348 8.87 7.95 3.48
CA GLY A 348 8.56 6.67 4.12
C GLY A 348 7.11 6.23 3.86
N LEU A 349 6.14 7.13 3.96
CA LEU A 349 4.73 6.83 3.67
C LEU A 349 4.53 6.45 2.20
N ILE A 350 5.12 7.23 1.29
CA ILE A 350 5.00 7.01 -0.15
C ILE A 350 5.61 5.65 -0.51
N GLU A 351 6.80 5.34 -0.01
CA GLU A 351 7.44 4.04 -0.22
C GLU A 351 6.59 2.91 0.38
N ALA A 352 6.04 3.07 1.60
CA ALA A 352 5.15 2.09 2.23
C ALA A 352 3.87 1.82 1.43
N VAL A 353 3.31 2.84 0.77
CA VAL A 353 2.11 2.67 -0.07
C VAL A 353 2.47 2.16 -1.48
N MET A 354 3.65 2.50 -1.99
CA MET A 354 4.19 1.89 -3.20
C MET A 354 4.46 0.40 -3.01
N ASP A 355 4.96 -0.02 -1.85
CA ASP A 355 5.21 -1.44 -1.54
C ASP A 355 3.97 -2.33 -1.80
N ILE A 356 2.77 -1.84 -1.47
CA ILE A 356 1.49 -2.54 -1.69
C ILE A 356 0.84 -2.24 -3.06
N SER A 357 1.50 -1.44 -3.89
CA SER A 357 1.05 -1.07 -5.24
C SER A 357 1.90 -1.72 -6.34
N LEU A 358 3.18 -1.95 -6.04
CA LEU A 358 4.14 -2.62 -6.89
C LEU A 358 3.98 -4.15 -6.78
N ASN A 359 4.66 -4.84 -7.69
CA ASN A 359 4.78 -6.29 -7.73
C ASN A 359 6.17 -6.67 -8.25
N GLU A 360 6.43 -7.97 -8.35
CA GLU A 360 7.71 -8.54 -8.78
C GLU A 360 8.16 -8.05 -10.17
N LEU A 361 7.23 -7.63 -11.04
CA LEU A 361 7.55 -7.10 -12.38
C LEU A 361 7.78 -5.59 -12.38
N SER A 362 6.95 -4.85 -11.64
CA SER A 362 6.92 -3.38 -11.66
C SER A 362 7.93 -2.73 -10.71
N VAL A 363 8.42 -3.45 -9.69
CA VAL A 363 9.35 -2.91 -8.68
C VAL A 363 10.63 -2.34 -9.31
N TYR A 364 11.14 -2.96 -10.38
CA TYR A 364 12.33 -2.50 -11.12
C TYR A 364 12.11 -1.16 -11.85
N PHE A 365 10.86 -0.80 -12.09
CA PHE A 365 10.47 0.41 -12.79
C PHE A 365 9.88 1.47 -11.87
N LYS A 366 9.99 1.32 -10.54
CA LYS A 366 9.36 2.21 -9.56
C LYS A 366 9.64 3.71 -9.75
N ASN A 367 10.82 4.03 -10.28
CA ASN A 367 11.26 5.41 -10.56
C ASN A 367 11.08 5.82 -12.04
N HIS A 368 10.50 4.96 -12.88
CA HIS A 368 10.27 5.24 -14.28
C HIS A 368 9.14 6.27 -14.43
N SER A 369 9.35 7.30 -15.25
CA SER A 369 8.40 8.41 -15.42
C SER A 369 7.03 7.95 -15.94
N GLN A 370 7.02 6.90 -16.77
CA GLN A 370 5.82 6.31 -17.36
C GLN A 370 5.24 5.14 -16.56
N LEU A 371 5.74 4.85 -15.37
CA LEU A 371 5.24 3.74 -14.56
C LEU A 371 3.73 3.90 -14.32
N GLN A 372 2.96 2.94 -14.81
CA GLN A 372 1.54 2.86 -14.54
C GLN A 372 1.34 2.23 -13.16
N LEU A 373 0.98 3.07 -12.19
CA LEU A 373 0.71 2.64 -10.83
C LEU A 373 -0.79 2.39 -10.67
N ASP A 374 -1.13 1.18 -10.26
CA ASP A 374 -2.48 0.77 -9.90
C ASP A 374 -2.66 0.67 -8.38
N GLY A 375 -3.90 0.76 -7.93
CA GLY A 375 -4.30 0.48 -6.54
C GLY A 375 -3.87 1.56 -5.52
N PRO A 376 -3.33 1.19 -4.34
CA PRO A 376 -3.17 2.10 -3.20
C PRO A 376 -2.44 3.41 -3.51
N TYR A 377 -1.31 3.34 -4.21
CA TYR A 377 -0.54 4.52 -4.55
C TYR A 377 -1.23 5.35 -5.64
N SER A 378 -1.91 4.70 -6.60
CA SER A 378 -2.71 5.38 -7.62
C SER A 378 -3.76 6.29 -6.97
N PHE A 379 -4.42 5.80 -5.93
CA PHE A 379 -5.37 6.59 -5.13
C PHE A 379 -4.71 7.82 -4.49
N LEU A 380 -3.60 7.64 -3.75
CA LEU A 380 -2.89 8.77 -3.12
C LEU A 380 -2.34 9.76 -4.15
N HIS A 381 -1.80 9.25 -5.25
CA HIS A 381 -1.29 10.04 -6.36
C HIS A 381 -2.38 10.93 -6.94
N LEU A 382 -3.54 10.37 -7.30
CA LEU A 382 -4.66 11.13 -7.86
C LEU A 382 -5.17 12.21 -6.90
N GLU A 383 -5.29 11.89 -5.60
CA GLU A 383 -5.71 12.87 -4.59
C GLU A 383 -4.69 14.01 -4.49
N LEU A 384 -3.39 13.69 -4.40
CA LEU A 384 -2.34 14.69 -4.32
C LEU A 384 -2.30 15.58 -5.58
N ILE A 385 -2.44 15.01 -6.77
CA ILE A 385 -2.47 15.73 -8.05
C ILE A 385 -3.68 16.66 -8.10
N SER A 386 -4.88 16.16 -7.76
CA SER A 386 -6.12 16.94 -7.76
C SER A 386 -6.03 18.12 -6.79
N GLN A 387 -5.65 17.86 -5.54
CA GLN A 387 -5.53 18.88 -4.49
C GLN A 387 -4.42 19.89 -4.81
N SER A 388 -3.34 19.45 -5.46
CA SER A 388 -2.28 20.36 -5.92
C SER A 388 -2.76 21.25 -7.06
N ALA A 389 -3.56 20.73 -8.00
CA ALA A 389 -4.14 21.53 -9.07
C ALA A 389 -5.06 22.63 -8.50
N GLU A 390 -5.92 22.28 -7.54
CA GLU A 390 -6.75 23.26 -6.83
C GLU A 390 -5.91 24.32 -6.10
N TYR A 391 -4.90 23.88 -5.34
CA TYR A 391 -3.98 24.78 -4.65
C TYR A 391 -3.31 25.75 -5.63
N TYR A 392 -2.71 25.27 -6.72
CA TYR A 392 -2.04 26.12 -7.72
C TYR A 392 -3.00 27.08 -8.41
N ASN A 393 -4.22 26.64 -8.72
CA ASN A 393 -5.23 27.50 -9.34
C ASN A 393 -5.70 28.61 -8.40
N SER A 394 -5.72 28.36 -7.09
CA SER A 394 -6.06 29.36 -6.07
C SER A 394 -4.99 30.44 -5.86
N LEU A 395 -3.75 30.20 -6.31
CA LEU A 395 -2.66 31.17 -6.20
C LEU A 395 -2.91 32.37 -7.12
N ASN A 396 -2.91 33.55 -6.52
CA ASN A 396 -2.98 34.84 -7.20
C ASN A 396 -1.69 35.62 -6.92
N LEU A 397 -0.64 35.30 -7.66
CA LEU A 397 0.70 35.85 -7.49
C LEU A 397 1.19 36.52 -8.78
N PRO A 398 2.03 37.57 -8.68
CA PRO A 398 2.74 38.09 -9.84
C PRO A 398 3.55 36.99 -10.55
N ILE A 399 3.62 37.03 -11.88
CA ILE A 399 4.18 35.94 -12.70
C ILE A 399 5.61 35.55 -12.30
N ASN A 400 6.47 36.53 -12.00
CA ASN A 400 7.85 36.24 -11.61
C ASN A 400 7.91 35.55 -10.24
N THR A 401 7.11 36.00 -9.27
CA THR A 401 6.99 35.36 -7.94
C THR A 401 6.42 33.94 -8.05
N LEU A 402 5.48 33.73 -8.99
CA LEU A 402 4.91 32.41 -9.25
C LEU A 402 5.96 31.43 -9.81
N ILE A 403 6.81 31.90 -10.74
CA ILE A 403 7.91 31.11 -11.30
C ILE A 403 8.90 30.73 -10.19
N ASP A 404 9.39 31.71 -9.41
CA ASP A 404 10.33 31.46 -8.31
C ASP A 404 9.76 30.48 -7.27
N PHE A 405 8.46 30.63 -6.95
CA PHE A 405 7.78 29.70 -6.05
C PHE A 405 7.75 28.27 -6.61
N PHE A 406 7.41 28.09 -7.89
CA PHE A 406 7.31 26.77 -8.51
C PHE A 406 8.65 26.08 -8.71
N GLU A 407 9.75 26.82 -8.90
CA GLU A 407 11.10 26.26 -8.92
C GLU A 407 11.47 25.68 -7.53
N ASN A 408 11.22 26.44 -6.46
CA ASN A 408 11.48 25.98 -5.10
C ASN A 408 10.56 24.80 -4.69
N GLU A 409 9.27 24.87 -5.04
CA GLU A 409 8.33 23.77 -4.77
C GLU A 409 8.69 22.52 -5.57
N HIS A 410 9.24 22.66 -6.79
CA HIS A 410 9.72 21.51 -7.55
C HIS A 410 10.81 20.75 -6.80
N ALA A 411 11.85 21.43 -6.32
CA ALA A 411 12.91 20.81 -5.52
C ALA A 411 12.37 20.11 -4.26
N PHE A 412 11.40 20.75 -3.58
CA PHE A 412 10.69 20.16 -2.45
C PHE A 412 9.92 18.88 -2.84
N SER A 413 9.10 18.94 -3.89
CA SER A 413 8.27 17.80 -4.34
C SER A 413 9.11 16.61 -4.78
N THR A 414 10.25 16.83 -5.43
CA THR A 414 11.18 15.78 -5.86
C THR A 414 11.93 15.11 -4.72
N ALA A 415 11.95 15.71 -3.52
CA ALA A 415 12.66 15.13 -2.38
C ALA A 415 11.98 13.86 -1.84
N PHE A 416 10.66 13.74 -2.00
CA PHE A 416 9.87 12.64 -1.42
C PHE A 416 8.91 11.95 -2.40
N LEU A 417 8.63 12.54 -3.57
CA LEU A 417 7.73 11.93 -4.56
C LEU A 417 8.47 11.10 -5.61
N PRO A 418 7.87 9.99 -6.08
CA PRO A 418 8.29 9.28 -7.27
C PRO A 418 8.31 10.19 -8.48
N GLN A 419 9.25 9.91 -9.39
CA GLN A 419 9.51 10.73 -10.58
C GLN A 419 8.26 10.93 -11.46
N SER A 420 7.44 9.89 -11.60
CA SER A 420 6.16 9.96 -12.34
C SER A 420 5.21 11.02 -11.74
N THR A 421 5.12 11.09 -10.41
CA THR A 421 4.26 12.06 -9.71
C THR A 421 4.85 13.46 -9.75
N ALA A 422 6.16 13.59 -9.51
CA ALA A 422 6.86 14.86 -9.61
C ALA A 422 6.75 15.48 -11.01
N THR A 423 6.83 14.66 -12.05
CA THR A 423 6.67 15.08 -13.46
C THR A 423 5.27 15.61 -13.73
N GLN A 424 4.22 14.93 -13.24
CA GLN A 424 2.85 15.42 -13.39
C GLN A 424 2.60 16.74 -12.63
N LEU A 425 3.14 16.88 -11.42
CA LEU A 425 3.08 18.15 -10.68
C LEU A 425 3.82 19.27 -11.43
N LYS A 426 4.96 18.97 -12.03
CA LYS A 426 5.70 19.91 -12.88
C LYS A 426 4.85 20.38 -14.07
N VAL A 427 4.16 19.46 -14.74
CA VAL A 427 3.20 19.80 -15.82
C VAL A 427 2.08 20.73 -15.33
N LEU A 428 1.49 20.47 -14.16
CA LEU A 428 0.44 21.34 -13.60
C LEU A 428 0.93 22.77 -13.34
N LYS A 429 2.12 22.93 -12.76
CA LYS A 429 2.74 24.24 -12.51
C LYS A 429 2.94 25.02 -13.79
N TYR A 430 3.48 24.37 -14.82
CA TYR A 430 3.70 24.99 -16.11
C TYR A 430 2.41 25.39 -16.82
N LYS A 431 1.37 24.56 -16.75
CA LYS A 431 0.03 24.93 -17.25
C LYS A 431 -0.52 26.17 -16.54
N LYS A 432 -0.32 26.29 -15.23
CA LYS A 432 -0.72 27.49 -14.47
C LYS A 432 0.09 28.73 -14.90
N ILE A 433 1.41 28.62 -15.05
CA ILE A 433 2.25 29.73 -15.56
C ILE A 433 1.78 30.16 -16.95
N GLN A 434 1.57 29.21 -17.88
CA GLN A 434 1.07 29.49 -19.22
C GLN A 434 -0.28 30.20 -19.20
N SER A 435 -1.21 29.76 -18.34
CA SER A 435 -2.52 30.39 -18.19
C SER A 435 -2.41 31.83 -17.68
N GLU A 436 -1.53 32.11 -16.72
CA GLU A 436 -1.34 33.48 -16.21
C GLU A 436 -0.68 34.39 -17.24
N ILE A 437 0.33 33.91 -17.96
CA ILE A 437 0.93 34.63 -19.09
C ILE A 437 -0.14 34.98 -20.12
N LEU A 438 -0.98 34.01 -20.47
CA LEU A 438 -2.03 34.22 -21.46
C LEU A 438 -3.06 35.25 -20.99
N ASN A 439 -3.46 35.22 -19.72
CA ASN A 439 -4.38 36.19 -19.14
C ASN A 439 -3.81 37.62 -19.19
N ILE A 440 -2.53 37.80 -18.83
CA ILE A 440 -1.84 39.09 -18.87
C ILE A 440 -1.81 39.62 -20.32
N LEU A 441 -1.30 38.83 -21.26
CA LEU A 441 -1.18 39.24 -22.66
C LEU A 441 -2.54 39.49 -23.32
N SER A 442 -3.57 38.70 -22.96
CA SER A 442 -4.94 38.89 -23.46
C SER A 442 -5.55 40.20 -22.94
N ALA A 443 -5.31 40.55 -21.68
CA ALA A 443 -5.78 41.81 -21.13
C ALA A 443 -5.04 43.01 -21.74
N GLU A 444 -3.74 42.90 -21.94
CA GLU A 444 -2.91 43.95 -22.53
C GLU A 444 -3.22 44.17 -24.02
N ILE A 445 -3.40 43.10 -24.80
CA ILE A 445 -3.71 43.23 -26.24
C ILE A 445 -5.09 43.86 -26.48
N ILE A 446 -6.09 43.59 -25.63
CA ILE A 446 -7.40 44.23 -25.72
C ILE A 446 -7.25 45.76 -25.60
N ASN A 447 -6.40 46.21 -24.67
CA ASN A 447 -6.14 47.61 -24.39
C ASN A 447 -5.07 48.25 -25.30
N TYR A 448 -4.39 47.45 -26.12
CA TYR A 448 -3.32 47.92 -26.98
C TYR A 448 -3.87 48.78 -28.13
N ALA A 449 -3.44 50.05 -28.20
CA ALA A 449 -3.71 50.92 -29.34
C ALA A 449 -2.49 50.93 -30.27
N PRO A 450 -2.59 50.41 -31.51
CA PRO A 450 -1.44 50.36 -32.40
C PRO A 450 -1.03 51.78 -32.83
N GLU A 451 0.20 52.19 -32.52
CA GLU A 451 0.80 53.40 -33.09
C GLU A 451 1.15 53.18 -34.57
N ASP A 452 1.03 54.22 -35.40
CA ASP A 452 1.29 54.22 -36.86
C ASP A 452 2.79 54.06 -37.17
N HIS A 453 3.32 52.86 -36.95
CA HIS A 453 4.64 52.47 -37.42
C HIS A 453 4.54 51.34 -38.45
N PRO A 454 5.17 51.48 -39.63
CA PRO A 454 5.11 50.48 -40.68
C PRO A 454 5.79 49.18 -40.24
N ILE A 455 5.06 48.07 -40.32
CA ILE A 455 5.58 46.74 -39.98
C ILE A 455 6.28 46.15 -41.22
N SER A 456 7.48 45.61 -41.02
CA SER A 456 8.16 44.74 -42.00
C SER A 456 7.44 43.39 -42.10
N ILE A 457 7.08 42.99 -43.33
CA ILE A 457 6.24 41.83 -43.69
C ILE A 457 6.80 40.46 -43.26
N ASN A 458 8.04 40.37 -42.74
CA ASN A 458 8.71 39.10 -42.45
C ASN A 458 8.38 38.46 -41.09
N ASN A 459 7.41 38.94 -40.31
CA ASN A 459 7.15 38.46 -38.94
C ASN A 459 5.95 37.50 -38.78
N TYR A 460 5.45 36.91 -39.86
CA TYR A 460 4.32 35.94 -39.81
C TYR A 460 4.65 34.64 -39.06
N ASP A 461 5.94 34.31 -38.86
CA ASP A 461 6.37 33.15 -38.07
C ASP A 461 5.92 33.25 -36.60
N ILE A 462 5.73 34.47 -36.07
CA ILE A 462 5.21 34.65 -34.71
C ILE A 462 3.72 34.29 -34.66
N LEU A 463 2.96 34.55 -35.73
CA LEU A 463 1.54 34.18 -35.78
C LEU A 463 1.32 32.67 -35.95
N SER A 464 2.32 31.94 -36.47
CA SER A 464 2.24 30.48 -36.60
C SER A 464 2.57 29.75 -35.29
N SER A 465 3.19 30.43 -34.33
CA SER A 465 3.42 29.95 -32.95
C SER A 465 2.12 29.69 -32.19
N VAL A 466 2.18 28.85 -31.15
CA VAL A 466 1.02 28.52 -30.30
C VAL A 466 0.44 29.79 -29.67
N ILE A 467 1.26 30.66 -29.10
CA ILE A 467 0.82 31.90 -28.47
C ILE A 467 0.24 32.90 -29.48
N GLY A 468 0.82 32.99 -30.68
CA GLY A 468 0.30 33.82 -31.76
C GLY A 468 -1.10 33.37 -32.20
N LYS A 469 -1.31 32.06 -32.36
CA LYS A 469 -2.63 31.49 -32.70
C LYS A 469 -3.67 31.75 -31.61
N ILE A 470 -3.29 31.65 -30.33
CA ILE A 470 -4.22 31.90 -29.22
C ILE A 470 -4.57 33.39 -29.14
N LEU A 471 -3.59 34.29 -29.23
CA LEU A 471 -3.86 35.73 -29.21
C LEU A 471 -4.69 36.19 -30.41
N LEU A 472 -4.56 35.53 -31.56
CA LEU A 472 -5.46 35.75 -32.71
C LEU A 472 -6.91 35.35 -32.45
N GLN A 473 -7.18 34.39 -31.54
CA GLN A 473 -8.55 34.06 -31.13
C GLN A 473 -9.11 35.13 -30.17
N VAL A 474 -8.25 35.81 -29.42
CA VAL A 474 -8.63 36.92 -28.52
C VAL A 474 -8.87 38.20 -29.33
N ASP A 475 -8.00 38.49 -30.30
CA ASP A 475 -8.14 39.62 -31.22
C ASP A 475 -7.82 39.17 -32.65
N ASN A 476 -8.86 39.12 -33.49
CA ASN A 476 -8.74 38.69 -34.89
C ASN A 476 -7.88 39.62 -35.76
N ASN A 477 -7.47 40.79 -35.26
CA ASN A 477 -6.62 41.70 -35.99
C ASN A 477 -5.15 41.23 -35.95
N GLN A 478 -4.76 40.47 -36.97
CA GLN A 478 -3.39 39.97 -37.16
C GLN A 478 -2.32 41.04 -37.04
N GLU A 479 -2.57 42.23 -37.60
CA GLU A 479 -1.62 43.34 -37.56
C GLU A 479 -1.44 43.85 -36.13
N LYS A 480 -2.53 43.97 -35.38
CA LYS A 480 -2.52 44.38 -33.97
C LYS A 480 -1.76 43.38 -33.10
N VAL A 481 -2.00 42.08 -33.29
CA VAL A 481 -1.29 41.00 -32.57
C VAL A 481 0.21 41.03 -32.86
N ILE A 482 0.60 41.17 -34.13
CA ILE A 482 2.01 41.29 -34.52
C ILE A 482 2.65 42.53 -33.86
N ARG A 483 1.99 43.70 -33.95
CA ARG A 483 2.51 44.93 -33.33
C ARG A 483 2.65 44.77 -31.83
N PHE A 484 1.65 44.20 -31.16
CA PHE A 484 1.64 43.97 -29.73
C PHE A 484 2.79 43.06 -29.26
N LEU A 485 3.02 41.94 -29.94
CA LEU A 485 4.10 41.01 -29.60
C LEU A 485 5.50 41.59 -29.87
N LEU A 486 5.61 42.55 -30.78
CA LEU A 486 6.87 43.19 -31.13
C LEU A 486 7.15 44.50 -30.39
N SER A 487 6.12 45.14 -29.82
CA SER A 487 6.19 46.50 -29.27
C SER A 487 6.96 46.59 -27.95
N CYS A 488 6.98 45.52 -27.14
CA CYS A 488 7.64 45.52 -25.83
C CYS A 488 8.71 44.42 -25.71
N LYS A 489 9.88 44.79 -25.17
CA LYS A 489 10.95 43.84 -24.82
C LYS A 489 10.46 42.81 -23.80
N GLU A 490 9.62 43.23 -22.86
CA GLU A 490 9.03 42.36 -21.84
C GLU A 490 8.10 41.31 -22.46
N HIS A 491 7.31 41.66 -23.49
CA HIS A 491 6.49 40.67 -24.21
C HIS A 491 7.34 39.62 -24.90
N LYS A 492 8.48 39.99 -25.48
CA LYS A 492 9.40 39.01 -26.11
C LYS A 492 9.96 38.03 -25.09
N GLU A 493 10.34 38.50 -23.90
CA GLU A 493 10.82 37.64 -22.82
C GLU A 493 9.71 36.70 -22.31
N ILE A 494 8.47 37.20 -22.18
CA ILE A 494 7.31 36.41 -21.77
C ILE A 494 6.94 35.36 -22.83
N VAL A 495 6.96 35.73 -24.11
CA VAL A 495 6.70 34.82 -25.24
C VAL A 495 7.77 33.74 -25.32
N GLN A 496 9.05 34.09 -25.13
CA GLN A 496 10.13 33.12 -25.10
C GLN A 496 9.91 32.13 -23.96
N LYS A 497 9.63 32.61 -22.74
CA LYS A 497 9.30 31.75 -21.60
C LYS A 497 8.10 30.85 -21.88
N PHE A 498 7.06 31.35 -22.53
CA PHE A 498 5.90 30.53 -22.90
C PHE A 498 6.29 29.39 -23.86
N ASN A 499 7.11 29.69 -24.87
CA ASN A 499 7.59 28.69 -25.83
C ASN A 499 8.52 27.67 -25.16
N ASP A 500 9.41 28.10 -24.28
CA ASP A 500 10.29 27.22 -23.50
C ASP A 500 9.45 26.26 -22.64
N ILE A 501 8.39 26.77 -21.99
CA ILE A 501 7.46 25.94 -21.22
C ILE A 501 6.70 24.96 -22.12
N GLN A 502 6.24 25.41 -23.29
CA GLN A 502 5.54 24.55 -24.24
C GLN A 502 6.43 23.39 -24.69
N GLN A 503 7.70 23.67 -24.97
CA GLN A 503 8.68 22.64 -25.30
C GLN A 503 8.87 21.64 -24.15
N ILE A 504 8.98 22.10 -22.91
CA ILE A 504 9.08 21.21 -21.74
C ILE A 504 7.83 20.32 -21.60
N LEU A 505 6.64 20.84 -21.88
CA LEU A 505 5.40 20.07 -21.87
C LEU A 505 5.40 19.00 -22.97
N ASP A 506 5.88 19.33 -24.16
CA ASP A 506 5.96 18.42 -25.30
C ASP A 506 7.03 17.33 -25.09
N ASP A 507 8.16 17.67 -24.44
CA ASP A 507 9.30 16.78 -24.18
C ASP A 507 9.12 15.90 -22.93
N SER A 508 8.03 16.06 -22.16
CA SER A 508 7.79 15.36 -20.89
C SER A 508 7.56 13.84 -20.99
N SER A 509 7.80 13.23 -22.17
CA SER A 509 7.41 11.86 -22.48
C SER A 509 8.47 10.79 -22.18
N LYS A 510 9.78 11.06 -22.21
CA LYS A 510 10.83 10.12 -21.73
C LYS A 510 12.08 10.87 -21.26
N SER A 511 12.62 10.49 -20.10
CA SER A 511 13.86 11.04 -19.53
C SER A 511 15.06 10.13 -19.78
N GLU A 512 16.29 10.67 -19.72
CA GLU A 512 17.52 9.87 -19.80
C GLU A 512 17.60 8.83 -18.66
N GLU A 513 17.00 9.14 -17.50
CA GLU A 513 16.87 8.21 -16.38
C GLU A 513 16.00 7.01 -16.73
N ASP A 514 14.94 7.19 -17.53
CA ASP A 514 14.07 6.10 -17.98
C ASP A 514 14.85 5.09 -18.84
N GLU A 515 15.70 5.56 -19.74
CA GLU A 515 16.56 4.68 -20.55
C GLU A 515 17.54 3.88 -19.68
N ILE A 516 18.07 4.49 -18.62
CA ILE A 516 18.96 3.83 -17.66
C ILE A 516 18.18 2.76 -16.88
N ILE A 517 16.96 3.07 -16.44
CA ILE A 517 16.08 2.13 -15.73
C ILE A 517 15.72 0.96 -16.66
N GLU A 518 15.25 1.22 -17.88
CA GLU A 518 14.91 0.20 -18.88
C GLU A 518 16.12 -0.70 -19.19
N ARG A 519 17.31 -0.12 -19.40
CA ARG A 519 18.53 -0.90 -19.65
C ARG A 519 18.89 -1.80 -18.45
N ARG A 520 18.72 -1.32 -17.22
CA ARG A 520 19.00 -2.10 -16.00
C ARG A 520 18.02 -3.26 -15.85
N ALA A 521 16.72 -3.01 -16.03
CA ALA A 521 15.70 -4.06 -15.98
C ALA A 521 15.92 -5.14 -17.05
N ASN A 522 16.29 -4.73 -18.27
CA ASN A 522 16.61 -5.65 -19.36
C ASN A 522 17.79 -6.58 -19.05
N ILE A 523 18.81 -6.11 -18.31
CA ILE A 523 19.93 -6.96 -17.86
C ILE A 523 19.44 -8.07 -16.91
N LEU A 524 18.39 -7.81 -16.14
CA LEU A 524 17.75 -8.77 -15.23
C LEU A 524 16.67 -9.63 -15.93
N GLY A 525 16.47 -9.45 -17.25
CA GLY A 525 15.45 -10.18 -18.01
C GLY A 525 14.02 -9.67 -17.78
N VAL A 526 13.85 -8.49 -17.19
CA VAL A 526 12.54 -7.88 -16.92
C VAL A 526 12.24 -6.80 -17.96
N ARG A 527 11.07 -6.90 -18.58
CA ARG A 527 10.60 -5.95 -19.60
C ARG A 527 9.56 -4.99 -19.05
N PHE A 528 9.52 -3.76 -19.57
CA PHE A 528 8.58 -2.72 -19.15
C PHE A 528 7.15 -2.97 -19.67
N ASP A 529 7.03 -3.62 -20.83
CA ASP A 529 5.79 -3.89 -21.55
C ASP A 529 5.12 -5.21 -21.13
N ALA A 530 5.02 -5.47 -19.83
CA ALA A 530 4.26 -6.60 -19.31
C ALA A 530 2.78 -6.51 -19.76
N THR A 531 2.18 -7.64 -20.13
CA THR A 531 0.78 -7.65 -20.57
C THR A 531 -0.15 -7.31 -19.39
N PRO A 532 -1.37 -6.79 -19.64
CA PRO A 532 -2.34 -6.57 -18.58
C PRO A 532 -2.64 -7.82 -17.76
N GLU A 533 -2.61 -8.99 -18.40
CA GLU A 533 -2.78 -10.30 -17.76
C GLU A 533 -1.60 -10.65 -16.84
N GLU A 534 -0.36 -10.42 -17.29
CA GLU A 534 0.85 -10.57 -16.44
C GLU A 534 0.77 -9.63 -15.23
N ILE A 535 0.49 -8.35 -15.43
CA ILE A 535 0.35 -7.38 -14.34
C ILE A 535 -0.72 -7.84 -13.34
N MET A 536 -1.84 -8.39 -13.83
CA MET A 536 -2.91 -8.88 -12.97
C MET A 536 -2.47 -10.09 -12.12
N LEU A 537 -1.78 -11.08 -12.69
CA LEU A 537 -1.33 -12.27 -11.96
C LEU A 537 -0.36 -11.95 -10.81
N PHE A 538 0.47 -10.93 -10.99
CA PHE A 538 1.47 -10.50 -10.02
C PHE A 538 0.95 -9.41 -9.07
N SER A 539 -0.20 -8.79 -9.34
CA SER A 539 -0.73 -7.66 -8.55
C SER A 539 -1.08 -8.03 -7.10
N PHE A 540 -0.54 -7.27 -6.15
CA PHE A 540 -1.03 -7.21 -4.76
C PHE A 540 -2.16 -6.19 -4.57
N SER A 541 -2.30 -5.32 -5.57
CA SER A 541 -3.03 -4.06 -5.50
C SER A 541 -4.48 -4.17 -5.98
N ARG A 542 -4.84 -5.24 -6.70
CA ARG A 542 -6.18 -5.49 -7.24
C ARG A 542 -6.87 -6.64 -6.53
N ASP A 543 -8.13 -6.44 -6.14
CA ASP A 543 -9.02 -7.54 -5.77
C ASP A 543 -9.55 -8.20 -7.03
N ILE A 544 -8.86 -9.27 -7.43
CA ILE A 544 -9.24 -10.08 -8.57
C ILE A 544 -10.32 -11.04 -8.09
N ASN A 545 -11.49 -10.98 -8.71
CA ASN A 545 -12.50 -12.00 -8.47
C ASN A 545 -12.21 -13.26 -9.30
N PHE A 546 -12.83 -14.37 -8.93
CA PHE A 546 -12.60 -15.65 -9.59
C PHE A 546 -12.88 -15.65 -11.09
N ASN A 547 -13.89 -14.90 -11.55
CA ASN A 547 -14.22 -14.84 -12.97
C ASN A 547 -13.13 -14.12 -13.77
N GLN A 548 -12.60 -13.01 -13.24
CA GLN A 548 -11.46 -12.29 -13.82
C GLN A 548 -10.24 -13.21 -13.86
N MET A 549 -9.95 -13.89 -12.74
CA MET A 549 -8.86 -14.85 -12.67
C MET A 549 -9.00 -15.97 -13.72
N SER A 550 -10.17 -16.60 -13.80
CA SER A 550 -10.43 -17.67 -14.77
C SER A 550 -10.27 -17.18 -16.21
N GLY A 551 -10.69 -15.95 -16.52
CA GLY A 551 -10.46 -15.33 -17.82
C GLY A 551 -8.97 -15.20 -18.16
N VAL A 552 -8.16 -14.76 -17.19
CA VAL A 552 -6.71 -14.63 -17.35
C VAL A 552 -6.02 -15.99 -17.46
N LEU A 553 -6.35 -16.97 -16.62
CA LEU A 553 -5.80 -18.32 -16.72
C LEU A 553 -6.10 -18.95 -18.09
N LYS A 554 -7.32 -18.73 -18.63
CA LYS A 554 -7.69 -19.18 -19.97
C LYS A 554 -6.87 -18.51 -21.07
N ALA A 555 -6.62 -17.20 -20.96
CA ALA A 555 -5.80 -16.46 -21.91
C ALA A 555 -4.37 -17.04 -21.97
N PHE A 556 -3.79 -17.41 -20.83
CA PHE A 556 -2.47 -18.04 -20.78
C PHE A 556 -2.46 -19.49 -21.28
N SER A 557 -3.52 -20.27 -21.04
CA SER A 557 -3.60 -21.68 -21.51
C SER A 557 -3.69 -21.84 -23.04
N ILE A 558 -3.92 -20.75 -23.77
CA ILE A 558 -3.99 -20.74 -25.24
C ILE A 558 -2.58 -20.54 -25.86
N TYR A 559 -1.60 -20.08 -25.08
CA TYR A 559 -0.20 -19.95 -25.46
C TYR A 559 0.59 -21.20 -25.06
#